data_AF-A0A425WBZ9-F1
#
_entry.id   AF-A0A425WBZ9-F1
#
_cell.length_a   1.000
_cell.length_b   1.000
_cell.length_c   1.000
_cell.angle_alpha   90.00
_cell.angle_beta   90.00
_cell.angle_gamma   90.00
#
_symmetry.space_group_name_H-M   'P 1'
#
loop_
_entity.id
_entity.type
_entity.pdbx_description
1 polymer ?
#
loop_
_entity_poly.entity_id
_entity_poly.type
_entity_poly.pdbx_seq_one_letter_code
_entity_poly.pdbx_strand_id
1 'polypeptide(L)'
;MADFKAADGTVVTEDMINGWCDALDHDEWPEGWKNRSDIVYGKPPLSVGGTATLSIKVPVAMKQKIAAEAKRHGTSTSNYVRALLAEALLAE
;
A
#
# COMPACT_ATOMS: atom_id res chain seq x y z
N MET A 1 6.56 -28.35 11.73
CA MET A 1 5.31 -28.33 10.94
C MET A 1 4.19 -28.17 11.93
N ALA A 2 3.51 -27.04 11.88
CA ALA A 2 2.40 -26.75 12.80
C ALA A 2 1.09 -27.35 12.27
N ASP A 3 0.32 -27.97 13.17
CA ASP A 3 -1.01 -28.51 12.89
C ASP A 3 -2.06 -27.60 13.55
N PHE A 4 -2.97 -27.05 12.75
CA PHE A 4 -4.02 -26.16 13.19
C PHE A 4 -5.36 -26.89 13.16
N LYS A 5 -6.11 -26.88 14.27
CA LYS A 5 -7.48 -27.39 14.27
C LYS A 5 -8.47 -26.30 13.86
N ALA A 6 -9.18 -26.53 12.78
CA ALA A 6 -10.33 -25.73 12.38
C ALA A 6 -11.53 -25.99 13.30
N ALA A 7 -12.50 -25.08 13.28
CA ALA A 7 -13.69 -25.13 14.14
C ALA A 7 -14.60 -26.36 13.86
N ASP A 8 -14.48 -26.96 12.68
CA ASP A 8 -15.17 -28.19 12.26
C ASP A 8 -14.40 -29.47 12.63
N GLY A 9 -13.23 -29.33 13.26
CA GLY A 9 -12.36 -30.45 13.64
C GLY A 9 -11.36 -30.88 12.56
N THR A 10 -11.38 -30.24 11.39
CA THR A 10 -10.39 -30.49 10.33
C THR A 10 -9.01 -30.05 10.79
N VAL A 11 -8.00 -30.90 10.57
CA VAL A 11 -6.61 -30.55 10.83
C VAL A 11 -6.03 -29.93 9.56
N VAL A 12 -5.61 -28.68 9.67
CA VAL A 12 -4.97 -27.90 8.62
C VAL A 12 -3.48 -27.88 8.90
N THR A 13 -2.67 -28.39 7.98
CA THR A 13 -1.22 -28.37 8.10
C THR A 13 -0.62 -27.11 7.47
N GLU A 14 0.60 -26.78 7.85
CA GLU A 14 1.39 -25.72 7.23
C GLU A 14 1.57 -25.91 5.71
N ASP A 15 1.74 -27.15 5.24
CA ASP A 15 1.83 -27.46 3.80
C ASP A 15 0.52 -27.19 3.05
N MET A 16 -0.64 -27.47 3.69
CA MET A 16 -1.94 -27.13 3.12
C MET A 16 -2.11 -25.61 2.97
N ILE A 17 -1.68 -24.85 3.98
CA ILE A 17 -1.71 -23.37 3.95
C ILE A 17 -0.84 -22.86 2.80
N ASN A 18 0.39 -23.35 2.69
CA ASN A 18 1.31 -22.92 1.62
C ASN A 18 0.75 -23.22 0.23
N GLY A 19 0.15 -24.40 0.03
CA GLY A 19 -0.49 -24.75 -1.24
C GLY A 19 -1.69 -23.86 -1.58
N TRP A 20 -2.50 -23.47 -0.59
CA TRP A 20 -3.59 -22.51 -0.82
C TRP A 20 -3.09 -21.10 -1.12
N CYS A 21 -2.03 -20.63 -0.44
CA CYS A 21 -1.43 -19.33 -0.74
C CYS A 21 -0.95 -19.25 -2.19
N ASP A 22 -0.20 -20.25 -2.64
CA ASP A 22 0.32 -20.32 -4.02
C ASP A 22 -0.82 -20.32 -5.05
N ALA A 23 -1.85 -21.16 -4.84
CA ALA A 23 -3.01 -21.21 -5.72
C ALA A 23 -3.77 -19.87 -5.77
N LEU A 24 -3.98 -19.21 -4.63
CA LEU A 24 -4.67 -17.92 -4.56
C LEU A 24 -3.86 -16.78 -5.20
N ASP A 25 -2.54 -16.80 -5.11
CA ASP A 25 -1.66 -15.86 -5.82
C ASP A 25 -1.79 -16.00 -7.35
N HIS A 26 -2.18 -17.18 -7.83
CA HIS A 26 -2.43 -17.50 -9.24
C HIS A 26 -3.90 -17.40 -9.67
N ASP A 27 -4.79 -16.90 -8.80
CA ASP A 27 -6.25 -16.84 -9.02
C ASP A 27 -6.89 -18.23 -9.25
N GLU A 28 -6.26 -19.29 -8.72
CA GLU A 28 -6.75 -20.67 -8.72
C GLU A 28 -7.48 -20.97 -7.41
N TRP A 29 -8.80 -20.82 -7.42
CA TRP A 29 -9.63 -20.99 -6.23
C TRP A 29 -9.92 -22.47 -5.96
N PRO A 30 -9.72 -22.97 -4.73
CA PRO A 30 -10.13 -24.33 -4.37
C PRO A 30 -11.62 -24.56 -4.64
N GLU A 31 -11.99 -25.82 -4.90
CA GLU A 31 -13.37 -26.17 -5.26
C GLU A 31 -14.38 -25.72 -4.18
N GLY A 32 -15.43 -25.01 -4.61
CA GLY A 32 -16.45 -24.43 -3.73
C GLY A 32 -16.07 -23.09 -3.08
N TRP A 33 -14.84 -22.61 -3.29
CA TRP A 33 -14.45 -21.28 -2.84
C TRP A 33 -14.97 -20.23 -3.83
N LYS A 34 -15.56 -19.18 -3.30
CA LYS A 34 -16.02 -18.02 -4.06
C LYS A 34 -15.49 -16.78 -3.37
N ASN A 35 -14.86 -15.88 -4.12
CA ASN A 35 -14.52 -14.57 -3.59
C ASN A 35 -15.80 -13.89 -3.06
N ARG A 36 -15.83 -13.61 -1.76
CA ARG A 36 -16.96 -12.95 -1.08
C ARG A 36 -16.79 -11.43 -0.97
N SER A 37 -15.70 -10.90 -1.53
CA SER A 37 -15.34 -9.51 -1.45
C SER A 37 -15.36 -8.90 -2.85
N ASP A 38 -15.69 -7.62 -2.94
CA ASP A 38 -15.47 -6.88 -4.18
C ASP A 38 -13.96 -6.73 -4.39
N ILE A 39 -13.48 -7.07 -5.59
CA ILE A 39 -12.10 -6.76 -5.97
C ILE A 39 -12.01 -5.25 -6.15
N VAL A 40 -11.37 -4.58 -5.17
CA VAL A 40 -11.11 -3.14 -5.26
C VAL A 40 -9.85 -2.94 -6.10
N TYR A 41 -10.04 -2.64 -7.38
CA TYR A 41 -8.94 -2.24 -8.26
C TYR A 41 -8.41 -0.85 -7.86
N GLY A 42 -7.15 -0.80 -7.44
CA GLY A 42 -6.49 0.44 -7.06
C GLY A 42 -5.48 0.25 -5.95
N LYS A 43 -4.80 1.32 -5.57
CA LYS A 43 -3.94 1.30 -4.38
C LYS A 43 -4.84 1.37 -3.13
N PRO A 44 -4.59 0.53 -2.10
CA PRO A 44 -5.23 0.71 -0.80
C PRO A 44 -5.11 2.17 -0.33
N PRO A 45 -6.14 2.72 0.34
CA PRO A 45 -6.06 4.08 0.86
C PRO A 45 -4.82 4.24 1.74
N LEU A 46 -4.03 5.29 1.47
CA LEU A 46 -2.72 5.52 2.09
C LEU A 46 -2.79 5.71 3.62
N SER A 47 -3.96 6.02 4.18
CA SER A 47 -4.25 5.94 5.61
C SER A 47 -5.76 5.97 5.86
N VAL A 48 -6.21 5.47 7.02
CA VAL A 48 -7.59 5.65 7.53
C VAL A 48 -7.94 7.13 7.78
N GLY A 49 -6.95 8.00 7.96
CA GLY A 49 -7.13 9.45 8.15
C GLY A 49 -7.26 10.25 6.84
N GLY A 50 -7.18 9.59 5.68
CA GLY A 50 -7.26 10.24 4.38
C GLY A 50 -6.07 11.17 4.07
N THR A 51 -6.24 12.02 3.07
CA THR A 51 -5.27 13.06 2.67
C THR A 51 -5.99 14.37 2.45
N ALA A 52 -5.40 15.49 2.89
CA ALA A 52 -5.92 16.83 2.63
C ALA A 52 -5.02 17.60 1.65
N THR A 53 -5.61 18.52 0.88
CA THR A 53 -4.87 19.42 -0.03
C THR A 53 -4.35 20.63 0.74
N LEU A 54 -3.03 20.84 0.69
CA LEU A 54 -2.38 22.06 1.19
C LEU A 54 -2.05 22.99 0.01
N SER A 55 -2.69 24.17 -0.01
CA SER A 55 -2.46 25.21 -1.03
C SER A 55 -1.70 26.39 -0.43
N ILE A 56 -0.50 26.67 -0.93
CA ILE A 56 0.35 27.78 -0.47
C ILE A 56 0.80 28.65 -1.64
N LYS A 57 0.94 29.96 -1.39
CA LYS A 57 1.61 30.87 -2.32
C LYS A 57 3.08 30.93 -1.98
N VAL A 58 3.94 30.75 -2.99
CA VAL A 58 5.39 30.84 -2.87
C VAL A 58 5.95 31.73 -3.97
N PRO A 59 7.13 32.35 -3.78
CA PRO A 59 7.80 33.07 -4.86
C PRO A 59 8.00 32.18 -6.09
N VAL A 60 7.92 32.77 -7.29
CA VAL A 60 8.06 32.03 -8.56
C VAL A 60 9.39 31.27 -8.62
N ALA A 61 10.49 31.91 -8.20
CA ALA A 61 11.82 31.30 -8.15
C ALA A 61 11.85 30.06 -7.23
N MET A 62 11.10 30.08 -6.12
CA MET A 62 11.00 28.94 -5.21
C MET A 62 10.27 27.77 -5.87
N LYS A 63 9.13 28.03 -6.52
CA LYS A 63 8.40 26.99 -7.28
C LYS A 63 9.28 26.34 -8.35
N GLN A 64 10.06 27.14 -9.08
CA GLN A 64 10.99 26.65 -10.09
C GLN A 64 12.08 25.77 -9.48
N LYS A 65 12.68 26.20 -8.37
CA LYS A 65 13.69 25.43 -7.65
C LYS A 65 13.15 24.09 -7.15
N ILE A 66 11.96 24.08 -6.55
CA ILE A 66 11.30 22.85 -6.09
C ILE A 66 11.06 21.89 -7.26
N ALA A 67 10.57 22.38 -8.39
CA ALA A 67 10.33 21.54 -9.57
C ALA A 67 11.63 20.97 -10.16
N ALA A 68 12.71 21.76 -10.20
CA ALA A 68 14.02 21.32 -10.66
C ALA A 68 14.60 20.23 -9.74
N GLU A 69 14.50 20.42 -8.43
CA GLU A 69 14.95 19.41 -7.45
C GLU A 69 14.12 18.13 -7.54
N ALA A 70 12.79 18.22 -7.61
CA ALA A 70 11.93 17.05 -7.79
C ALA A 70 12.35 16.23 -9.02
N LYS A 71 12.64 16.89 -10.15
CA LYS A 71 13.16 16.25 -11.37
C LYS A 71 14.52 15.59 -11.13
N ARG A 72 15.44 16.27 -10.43
CA ARG A 72 16.77 15.73 -10.08
C ARG A 72 16.66 14.47 -9.22
N HIS A 73 15.67 14.42 -8.33
CA HIS A 73 15.37 13.29 -7.46
C HIS A 73 14.46 12.23 -8.11
N GLY A 74 14.12 12.36 -9.40
CA GLY A 74 13.30 11.37 -10.12
C GLY A 74 11.88 11.23 -9.58
N THR A 75 11.33 12.26 -8.94
CA THR A 75 10.02 12.23 -8.27
C THR A 75 9.12 13.38 -8.71
N SER A 76 7.84 13.33 -8.36
CA SER A 76 6.92 14.43 -8.64
C SER A 76 7.14 15.60 -7.67
N THR A 77 6.82 16.82 -8.09
CA THR A 77 6.88 18.01 -7.24
C THR A 77 6.12 17.83 -5.93
N SER A 78 4.92 17.23 -5.99
CA SER A 78 4.10 16.98 -4.80
C SER A 78 4.73 15.95 -3.86
N ASN A 79 5.35 14.90 -4.38
CA ASN A 79 6.05 13.90 -3.56
C ASN A 79 7.31 14.49 -2.93
N TYR A 80 8.07 15.27 -3.70
CA TYR A 80 9.26 15.97 -3.19
C TYR A 80 8.90 16.91 -2.04
N VAL A 81 7.88 17.76 -2.21
CA VAL A 81 7.42 18.66 -1.14
C VAL A 81 6.89 17.88 0.06
N ARG A 82 6.14 16.80 -0.14
CA ARG A 82 5.65 15.97 0.96
C ARG A 82 6.80 15.34 1.76
N ALA A 83 7.85 14.89 1.09
CA ALA A 83 9.03 14.32 1.76
C ALA A 83 9.77 15.38 2.60
N LEU A 84 9.98 16.58 2.04
CA LEU A 84 10.60 17.69 2.79
C LEU A 84 9.78 18.10 4.01
N LEU A 85 8.45 18.16 3.88
CA LEU A 85 7.56 18.46 5.00
C LEU A 85 7.58 17.35 6.05
N ALA A 86 7.59 16.09 5.63
CA ALA A 86 7.68 14.95 6.53
C ALA A 86 9.02 14.95 7.29
N GLU A 87 10.14 15.16 6.61
CA GLU A 87 11.46 15.27 7.24
C GLU A 87 11.51 16.42 8.26
N ALA A 88 10.99 17.60 7.90
CA ALA A 88 11.00 18.76 8.79
C ALA A 88 10.05 18.65 10.00
N LEU A 89 8.97 17.87 9.88
CA LEU A 89 7.92 17.76 10.92
C LEU A 89 7.98 16.46 11.73
N LEU A 90 8.61 15.42 11.22
CA LEU A 90 8.69 14.09 11.84
C LEU A 90 10.10 13.72 12.32
N ALA A 91 11.10 14.58 12.09
CA ALA A 91 12.39 14.47 12.76
C ALA A 91 12.25 14.96 14.20
N GLU A 92 11.73 14.09 15.07
CA GLU A 92 11.81 14.19 16.53
C GLU A 92 12.63 13.01 17.07
#